data_AF-A0A838RKD4-F1
#
_entry.id   AF-A0A838RKD4-F1
#
_cell.length_a   1.000
_cell.length_b   1.000
_cell.length_c   1.000
_cell.angle_alpha   90.00
_cell.angle_beta   90.00
_cell.angle_gamma   90.00
#
_symmetry.space_group_name_H-M   'P 1'
#
loop_
_entity.id
_entity.type
_entity.pdbx_description
1 polymer ?
#
loop_
_entity_poly.entity_id
_entity_poly.type
_entity_poly.pdbx_seq_one_letter_code
_entity_poly.pdbx_strand_id
1 'polypeptide(L)'
;MEHCLLHLQLAHAHCQICGRPLCGSCLVVEEVGGSRCATHGVEVGERERFLASAVHLCALLNFFLPLVGSTGAMVALWYLAGPSPFVSSHTREAMSFQLLYFALLLSLLWGLVGHLYCLPLIPLLILLGLGCSLVGARRAWEGERYSYPLTSWLVGI
;
A
#
# COMPACT_ATOMS: atom_id res chain seq x y z
N MET A 1 11.07 24.70 -22.23
CA MET A 1 9.60 24.76 -22.32
C MET A 1 8.92 23.51 -21.75
N GLU A 2 9.54 22.34 -21.76
CA GLU A 2 8.93 21.09 -21.27
C GLU A 2 8.86 20.97 -19.74
N HIS A 3 9.74 21.64 -19.00
CA HIS A 3 9.67 21.70 -17.52
C HIS A 3 8.47 22.47 -16.97
N CYS A 4 7.82 23.33 -17.75
CA CYS A 4 6.69 24.15 -17.28
C CYS A 4 5.36 23.38 -17.26
N LEU A 5 5.20 22.37 -18.13
CA LEU A 5 3.96 21.57 -18.22
C LEU A 5 3.85 20.53 -17.10
N LEU A 6 4.97 19.99 -16.62
CA LEU A 6 4.99 18.99 -15.54
C LEU A 6 4.53 19.55 -14.18
N HIS A 7 4.87 20.81 -13.87
CA HIS A 7 4.37 21.47 -12.66
C HIS A 7 2.87 21.78 -12.73
N LEU A 8 2.32 22.01 -13.93
CA LEU A 8 0.91 22.34 -14.11
C LEU A 8 -0.01 21.13 -13.87
N GLN A 9 0.42 19.92 -14.25
CA GLN A 9 -0.39 18.71 -14.04
C GLN A 9 -0.42 18.25 -12.58
N LEU A 10 0.65 18.46 -11.80
CA LEU A 10 0.67 18.18 -10.36
C LEU A 10 -0.05 19.24 -9.51
N ALA A 11 -0.18 20.48 -10.00
CA ALA A 11 -0.88 21.57 -9.33
C ALA A 11 -2.42 21.39 -9.23
N HIS A 12 -2.97 20.35 -9.86
CA HIS A 12 -4.41 20.09 -9.90
C HIS A 12 -4.91 19.07 -8.87
N ALA A 13 -4.07 18.54 -7.98
CA ALA A 13 -4.57 17.72 -6.88
C ALA A 13 -5.39 18.61 -5.92
N HIS A 14 -6.71 18.56 -6.03
CA HIS A 14 -7.61 19.31 -5.16
C HIS A 14 -7.98 18.47 -3.94
N CYS A 15 -8.02 19.10 -2.76
CA CYS A 15 -8.58 18.46 -1.58
C CYS A 15 -10.05 18.10 -1.84
N GLN A 16 -10.43 16.81 -1.78
CA GLN A 16 -11.81 16.36 -2.05
C GLN A 16 -12.86 16.89 -1.04
N ILE A 17 -12.42 17.48 0.08
CA ILE A 17 -13.30 18.03 1.12
C ILE A 17 -13.56 19.53 0.91
N CYS A 18 -12.58 20.31 0.45
CA CYS A 18 -12.69 21.77 0.36
C CYS A 18 -12.42 22.36 -1.03
N GLY A 19 -12.02 21.55 -2.02
CA GLY A 19 -11.92 21.96 -3.41
C GLY A 19 -10.82 22.99 -3.71
N ARG A 20 -9.70 22.98 -2.96
CA ARG A 20 -8.55 23.87 -3.20
C ARG A 20 -7.31 23.11 -3.69
N PRO A 21 -6.46 23.70 -4.56
CA PRO A 21 -5.28 23.04 -5.11
C PRO A 21 -4.17 22.85 -4.08
N LEU A 22 -3.57 21.65 -4.05
CA LEU A 22 -2.41 21.31 -3.23
C LEU A 22 -1.14 21.87 -3.89
N CYS A 23 -0.49 22.84 -3.24
CA CYS A 23 0.76 23.40 -3.72
C CYS A 23 1.94 22.51 -3.27
N GLY A 24 2.60 21.87 -4.24
CA GLY A 24 3.60 20.82 -4.04
C GLY A 24 4.98 21.25 -3.55
N SER A 25 5.12 22.16 -2.58
CA SER A 25 6.46 22.43 -2.00
C SER A 25 6.56 22.90 -0.55
N CYS A 26 5.48 23.17 0.18
CA CYS A 26 5.58 23.57 1.60
C CYS A 26 4.46 22.94 2.43
N LEU A 27 4.72 21.80 3.06
CA LEU A 27 4.00 21.39 4.27
C LEU A 27 4.59 22.19 5.46
N VAL A 28 4.37 23.50 5.46
CA VAL A 28 4.46 24.31 6.68
C VAL A 28 3.02 24.67 7.04
N VAL A 29 2.62 24.28 8.24
CA VAL A 29 1.32 24.63 8.83
C VAL A 29 1.36 26.13 9.12
N GLU A 30 0.84 26.95 8.20
CA GLU A 30 0.54 28.35 8.46
C GLU A 30 -0.95 28.49 8.84
N GLU A 31 -1.20 29.00 10.04
CA GLU A 31 -2.54 29.36 10.55
C GLU A 31 -3.13 30.48 9.70
N VAL A 32 -3.85 30.12 8.62
CA VAL A 32 -4.63 31.08 7.83
C VAL A 32 -6.07 31.10 8.34
N GLY A 33 -6.39 32.10 9.15
CA GLY A 33 -7.75 32.61 9.31
C GLY A 33 -8.77 31.62 9.87
N GLY A 34 -8.53 31.06 11.05
CA GLY A 34 -9.59 30.50 11.90
C GLY A 34 -10.26 29.21 11.40
N SER A 35 -9.74 28.57 10.36
CA SER A 35 -10.20 27.26 9.89
C SER A 35 -9.06 26.24 9.97
N ARG A 36 -9.13 25.37 10.98
CA ARG A 36 -8.17 24.28 11.22
C ARG A 36 -8.31 23.22 10.11
N CYS A 37 -7.59 23.37 9.00
CA CYS A 37 -7.26 22.22 8.15
C CYS A 37 -6.13 21.46 8.82
N ALA A 38 -6.50 20.52 9.68
CA ALA A 38 -5.56 19.63 10.33
C ALA A 38 -4.83 18.79 9.27
N THR A 39 -3.60 19.16 8.92
CA THR A 39 -2.59 18.13 8.75
C THR A 39 -2.22 17.68 10.15
N HIS A 40 -3.12 16.90 10.73
CA HIS A 40 -2.82 16.18 11.95
C HIS A 40 -1.63 15.30 11.54
N GLY A 41 -0.43 15.62 12.03
CA GLY A 41 0.51 14.56 12.38
C GLY A 41 -0.24 13.70 13.37
N VAL A 42 -1.03 12.74 12.86
CA VAL A 42 -1.67 11.74 13.69
C VAL A 42 -0.50 10.94 14.19
N GLU A 43 -0.12 11.15 15.46
CA GLU A 43 0.70 10.16 16.14
C GLU A 43 -0.05 8.83 16.01
N VAL A 44 0.46 7.97 15.13
CA VAL A 44 -0.16 6.69 14.84
C VAL A 44 -0.14 5.90 16.14
N GLY A 45 -1.32 5.56 16.66
CA GLY A 45 -1.43 4.85 17.94
C GLY A 45 -0.84 3.44 17.83
N GLU A 46 -0.38 2.89 18.95
CA GLU A 46 0.21 1.53 19.00
C GLU A 46 -0.70 0.47 18.35
N ARG A 47 -2.02 0.56 18.61
CA ARG A 47 -3.02 -0.31 17.99
C ARG A 47 -3.05 -0.20 16.47
N GLU A 48 -2.94 1.01 15.91
CA GLU A 48 -2.96 1.22 14.46
C GLU A 48 -1.68 0.68 13.81
N ARG A 49 -0.52 0.86 14.46
CA ARG A 49 0.76 0.28 14.01
C ARG A 49 0.70 -1.24 14.03
N PHE A 50 0.18 -1.83 15.10
CA PHE A 50 -0.02 -3.27 15.21
C PHE A 50 -0.94 -3.78 14.08
N LEU A 51 -2.10 -3.18 13.88
CA LEU A 51 -3.04 -3.59 12.84
C LEU A 51 -2.46 -3.43 11.43
N ALA A 52 -1.76 -2.33 11.15
CA ALA A 52 -1.09 -2.10 9.88
C ALA A 52 0.04 -3.12 9.63
N SER A 53 0.83 -3.46 10.65
CA SER A 53 1.86 -4.50 10.54
C SER A 53 1.25 -5.88 10.30
N ALA A 54 0.15 -6.20 11.00
CA ALA A 54 -0.57 -7.46 10.86
C ALA A 54 -1.14 -7.65 9.44
N VAL A 55 -1.61 -6.57 8.80
CA VAL A 55 -2.07 -6.59 7.41
C VAL A 55 -0.97 -7.10 6.47
N HIS A 56 0.29 -6.65 6.63
CA HIS A 56 1.40 -7.15 5.81
C HIS A 56 1.75 -8.60 6.13
N LEU A 57 1.66 -9.02 7.39
CA LEU A 57 1.88 -10.40 7.80
C LEU A 57 0.77 -11.34 7.30
N CYS A 58 -0.45 -10.85 7.10
CA CYS A 58 -1.54 -11.62 6.51
C CYS A 58 -1.23 -12.13 5.11
N ALA A 59 -0.33 -11.47 4.36
CA ALA A 59 0.15 -11.96 3.08
C ALA A 59 0.86 -13.33 3.19
N LEU A 60 1.39 -13.69 4.36
CA LEU A 60 2.05 -14.98 4.60
C LEU A 60 1.05 -16.14 4.79
N LEU A 61 -0.20 -15.86 5.16
CA LEU A 61 -1.24 -16.90 5.20
C LEU A 61 -1.47 -17.54 3.83
N ASN A 62 -1.04 -16.85 2.79
CA ASN A 62 -1.17 -17.31 1.42
C ASN A 62 -0.41 -18.60 1.11
N PHE A 63 0.60 -18.94 1.90
CA PHE A 63 1.30 -20.22 1.80
C PHE A 63 0.43 -21.41 2.25
N PHE A 64 -0.60 -21.17 3.07
CA PHE A 64 -1.47 -22.21 3.62
C PHE A 64 -2.89 -22.18 3.03
N LEU A 65 -3.44 -20.97 2.84
CA LEU A 65 -4.81 -20.74 2.38
C LEU A 65 -4.78 -19.70 1.24
N PRO A 66 -4.74 -20.16 -0.03
CA PRO A 66 -4.59 -19.24 -1.14
C PRO A 66 -5.80 -18.30 -1.29
N LEU A 67 -5.50 -17.02 -1.46
CA LEU A 67 -6.36 -15.90 -1.89
C LEU A 67 -7.45 -15.54 -0.88
N VAL A 68 -8.35 -16.47 -0.58
CA VAL A 68 -9.51 -16.22 0.29
C VAL A 68 -9.06 -16.04 1.75
N GLY A 69 -8.06 -16.81 2.19
CA GLY A 69 -7.53 -16.70 3.55
C GLY A 69 -6.78 -15.39 3.81
N SER A 70 -5.84 -15.05 2.94
CA SER A 70 -5.01 -13.85 3.08
C SER A 70 -5.83 -12.57 2.90
N THR A 71 -6.63 -12.46 1.83
CA THR A 71 -7.45 -11.26 1.60
C THR A 71 -8.57 -11.11 2.63
N GLY A 72 -9.24 -12.21 3.02
CA GLY A 72 -10.25 -12.20 4.06
C GLY A 72 -9.71 -11.70 5.41
N ALA A 73 -8.51 -12.16 5.80
CA ALA A 73 -7.85 -11.69 7.02
C ALA A 73 -7.52 -10.19 6.97
N MET A 74 -7.05 -9.68 5.83
CA MET A 74 -6.75 -8.25 5.66
C MET A 74 -8.01 -7.38 5.71
N VAL A 75 -9.12 -7.81 5.11
CA VAL A 75 -10.42 -7.12 5.23
C VAL A 75 -10.90 -7.13 6.68
N ALA A 76 -10.77 -8.27 7.38
CA ALA A 76 -11.15 -8.38 8.78
C ALA A 76 -10.34 -7.42 9.66
N LEU A 77 -9.02 -7.35 9.47
CA LEU A 77 -8.16 -6.40 10.19
C LEU A 77 -8.50 -4.94 9.89
N TRP A 78 -8.81 -4.63 8.63
CA TRP A 78 -9.25 -3.29 8.25
C TRP A 78 -10.59 -2.91 8.90
N TYR A 79 -11.55 -3.84 8.94
CA TYR A 79 -12.82 -3.63 9.62
C TYR A 79 -12.61 -3.41 11.13
N LEU A 80 -11.73 -4.20 11.77
CA LEU A 80 -11.36 -4.04 13.19
C LEU A 80 -10.59 -2.75 13.49
N ALA A 81 -9.95 -2.16 12.49
CA ALA A 81 -9.21 -0.90 12.62
C ALA A 81 -10.12 0.34 12.62
N GLY A 82 -11.37 0.22 12.18
CA GLY A 82 -12.27 1.36 12.06
C GLY A 82 -11.79 2.41 11.05
N PRO A 83 -12.25 3.68 11.16
CA PRO A 83 -11.94 4.74 10.19
C PRO A 83 -10.52 5.31 10.38
N SER A 84 -9.48 4.47 10.30
CA SER A 84 -8.08 4.89 10.38
C SER A 84 -7.47 5.04 8.97
N PRO A 85 -7.04 6.26 8.58
CA PRO A 85 -6.42 6.48 7.26
C PRO A 85 -5.04 5.84 7.14
N PHE A 86 -4.37 5.56 8.27
CA PHE A 86 -3.10 4.85 8.29
C PHE A 86 -3.27 3.38 7.89
N VAL A 87 -4.09 2.62 8.63
CA VAL A 87 -4.34 1.20 8.34
C VAL A 87 -4.98 1.04 6.96
N SER A 88 -5.96 1.88 6.61
CA SER A 88 -6.62 1.82 5.29
C SER A 88 -5.63 1.94 4.13
N SER A 89 -4.60 2.79 4.27
CA SER A 89 -3.57 2.92 3.23
C SER A 89 -2.72 1.66 3.08
N HIS A 90 -2.34 1.03 4.20
CA HIS A 90 -1.54 -0.20 4.19
C HIS A 90 -2.35 -1.39 3.69
N THR A 91 -3.63 -1.50 4.10
CA THR A 91 -4.55 -2.52 3.59
C THR A 91 -4.72 -2.41 2.08
N ARG A 92 -4.94 -1.21 1.55
CA ARG A 92 -5.10 -1.00 0.10
C ARG A 92 -3.84 -1.44 -0.65
N GLU A 93 -2.68 -0.98 -0.20
CA GLU A 93 -1.40 -1.30 -0.85
C GLU A 93 -1.09 -2.80 -0.80
N ALA A 94 -1.22 -3.41 0.39
CA ALA A 94 -0.93 -4.82 0.58
C ALA A 94 -1.93 -5.72 -0.18
N MET A 95 -3.20 -5.31 -0.28
CA MET A 95 -4.20 -6.01 -1.11
C MET A 95 -3.85 -5.97 -2.60
N SER A 96 -3.49 -4.79 -3.12
CA SER A 96 -3.05 -4.67 -4.51
C SER A 96 -1.83 -5.53 -4.78
N PHE A 97 -0.86 -5.56 -3.86
CA PHE A 97 0.31 -6.43 -3.96
C PHE A 97 -0.09 -7.90 -3.99
N GLN A 98 -0.99 -8.31 -3.10
CA GLN A 98 -1.45 -9.70 -3.03
C GLN A 98 -2.17 -10.12 -4.31
N LEU A 99 -3.02 -9.27 -4.88
CA LEU A 99 -3.74 -9.55 -6.11
C LEU A 99 -2.79 -9.67 -7.31
N LEU A 100 -1.82 -8.76 -7.43
CA LEU A 100 -0.79 -8.82 -8.47
C LEU A 100 0.08 -10.07 -8.32
N TYR A 101 0.53 -10.37 -7.10
CA TYR A 101 1.31 -11.56 -6.78
C TYR A 101 0.56 -12.84 -7.19
N PHE A 102 -0.74 -12.89 -6.93
CA PHE A 102 -1.58 -14.00 -7.35
C PHE A 102 -1.72 -14.14 -8.86
N ALA A 103 -1.95 -13.04 -9.57
CA ALA A 103 -2.05 -13.04 -11.02
C ALA A 103 -0.75 -13.57 -11.65
N LEU A 104 0.41 -13.15 -11.13
CA LEU A 104 1.72 -13.63 -11.57
C LEU A 104 1.91 -15.12 -11.28
N LEU A 105 1.55 -15.57 -10.07
CA LEU A 105 1.67 -16.98 -9.70
C LEU A 105 0.79 -17.88 -10.59
N LEU A 106 -0.46 -17.47 -10.85
CA LEU A 106 -1.39 -18.20 -11.70
C LEU A 106 -0.91 -18.25 -13.16
N SER A 107 -0.36 -17.15 -13.67
CA SER A 107 0.26 -17.09 -15.00
C SER A 107 1.44 -18.06 -15.13
N LEU A 108 2.28 -18.16 -14.10
CA LEU A 108 3.41 -19.10 -14.09
C LEU A 108 2.96 -20.56 -14.01
N LEU A 109 1.95 -20.86 -13.19
CA LEU A 109 1.38 -22.20 -13.12
C LEU A 109 0.75 -22.62 -14.46
N TRP A 110 0.07 -21.71 -15.15
CA TRP A 110 -0.45 -21.96 -16.49
C TRP A 110 0.68 -22.17 -17.51
N GLY A 111 1.73 -21.34 -17.45
CA GLY A 111 2.92 -21.47 -18.30
C GLY A 111 3.69 -22.78 -18.09
N LEU A 112 3.66 -23.33 -16.88
CA LEU A 112 4.32 -24.60 -16.52
C LEU A 112 3.81 -25.80 -17.33
N VAL A 113 2.57 -25.73 -17.84
CA VAL A 113 1.96 -26.81 -18.66
C VAL A 113 2.66 -26.96 -20.02
N GLY A 114 3.45 -25.98 -20.47
CA GLY A 114 4.21 -26.06 -21.72
C GLY A 114 5.68 -25.62 -21.64
N HIS A 115 6.11 -24.98 -20.55
CA HIS A 115 7.39 -24.28 -20.49
C HIS A 115 8.10 -24.42 -19.13
N LEU A 116 9.07 -25.33 -19.08
CA LEU A 116 9.94 -25.58 -17.90
C LEU A 116 10.82 -24.38 -17.51
N TYR A 117 11.00 -23.38 -18.37
CA TYR A 117 11.81 -22.18 -18.07
C TYR A 117 11.19 -21.29 -16.97
N CYS A 118 9.90 -21.47 -16.65
CA CYS A 118 9.22 -20.73 -15.58
C CYS A 118 9.56 -21.23 -14.17
N LEU A 119 10.15 -22.43 -14.05
CA LEU A 119 10.45 -23.08 -12.79
C LEU A 119 11.40 -22.29 -11.87
N PRO A 120 12.51 -21.67 -12.34
CA PRO A 120 13.34 -20.80 -11.52
C PRO A 120 12.65 -19.49 -11.09
N LEU A 121 11.57 -19.08 -11.75
CA LEU A 121 10.87 -17.83 -11.43
C LEU A 121 10.00 -17.96 -10.17
N ILE A 122 9.53 -19.17 -9.86
CA ILE A 122 8.71 -19.46 -8.67
C ILE A 122 9.43 -19.13 -7.36
N PRO A 123 10.65 -19.65 -7.07
CA PRO A 123 11.35 -19.31 -5.83
C PRO A 123 11.71 -17.82 -5.75
N LEU A 124 11.99 -17.17 -6.88
CA LEU A 124 12.25 -15.73 -6.93
C LEU A 124 11.02 -14.93 -6.48
N LEU A 125 9.82 -15.28 -6.97
CA LEU A 125 8.58 -14.64 -6.52
C LEU A 125 8.31 -14.87 -5.03
N ILE A 126 8.52 -16.10 -4.54
CA ILE A 126 8.34 -16.42 -3.12
C ILE A 126 9.23 -15.55 -2.24
N LEU A 127 10.51 -15.41 -2.60
CA LEU A 127 11.46 -14.56 -1.87
C LEU A 127 11.04 -13.08 -1.91
N LEU A 128 10.58 -12.60 -3.07
CA LEU A 128 10.09 -11.23 -3.22
C LEU A 128 8.85 -10.97 -2.37
N GLY A 129 7.88 -11.89 -2.39
CA GLY A 129 6.66 -11.83 -1.58
C GLY A 129 6.96 -11.81 -0.08
N LEU A 130 7.83 -12.72 0.37
CA LEU A 130 8.25 -12.80 1.77
C LEU A 130 9.01 -11.53 2.19
N GLY A 131 10.00 -11.11 1.41
CA GLY A 131 10.83 -9.95 1.72
C GLY A 131 10.01 -8.66 1.80
N CYS A 132 9.16 -8.41 0.80
CA CYS A 132 8.33 -7.20 0.79
C CYS A 132 7.32 -7.17 1.94
N SER A 133 6.74 -8.31 2.33
CA SER A 133 5.80 -8.37 3.46
C SER A 133 6.49 -8.15 4.80
N LEU A 134 7.71 -8.66 5.00
CA LEU A 134 8.48 -8.41 6.22
C LEU A 134 8.93 -6.95 6.34
N VAL A 135 9.42 -6.36 5.24
CA VAL A 135 9.80 -4.93 5.21
C VAL A 135 8.58 -4.04 5.44
N GLY A 136 7.44 -4.37 4.83
CA GLY A 136 6.19 -3.67 5.05
C GLY A 136 5.71 -3.75 6.49
N ALA A 137 5.72 -4.94 7.09
CA ALA A 137 5.35 -5.14 8.50
C ALA A 137 6.24 -4.32 9.45
N ARG A 138 7.56 -4.31 9.20
CA ARG A 138 8.51 -3.54 10.00
C ARG A 138 8.27 -2.04 9.89
N ARG A 139 8.13 -1.50 8.67
CA ARG A 139 7.89 -0.06 8.46
C ARG A 139 6.57 0.38 9.04
N ALA A 140 5.53 -0.46 8.93
CA ALA A 140 4.24 -0.20 9.55
C ALA A 140 4.32 -0.13 11.09
N TRP A 141 5.16 -0.96 11.70
CA TRP A 141 5.43 -0.94 13.14
C TRP A 141 6.17 0.34 13.58
N GLU A 142 7.09 0.82 12.75
CA GLU A 142 7.78 2.10 12.93
C GLU A 142 6.84 3.32 12.71
N GLY A 143 5.63 3.09 12.19
CA GLY A 143 4.65 4.14 11.87
C GLY A 143 4.87 4.79 10.50
N GLU A 144 5.75 4.21 9.68
CA GLU A 144 6.05 4.70 8.33
C GLU A 144 5.08 4.10 7.31
N ARG A 145 4.76 4.88 6.27
CA ARG A 145 4.00 4.36 5.13
C ARG A 145 4.91 3.53 4.23
N TYR A 146 4.47 2.31 3.93
CA TYR A 146 5.17 1.44 3.00
C TYR A 146 4.40 1.28 1.69
N SER A 147 5.09 1.53 0.58
CA SER A 147 4.60 1.25 -0.77
C SER A 147 5.39 0.09 -1.35
N TYR A 148 4.69 -0.87 -1.96
CA TYR A 148 5.35 -2.03 -2.54
C TYR A 148 5.91 -1.64 -3.91
N PRO A 149 7.17 -2.02 -4.24
CA PRO A 149 7.80 -1.61 -5.50
C PRO A 149 7.00 -2.07 -6.72
N LEU A 150 6.37 -3.25 -6.64
CA LEU A 150 5.58 -3.83 -7.74
C LEU A 150 4.17 -3.25 -7.89
N THR A 151 3.65 -2.51 -6.92
CA THR A 151 2.27 -1.97 -6.98
C THR A 151 2.17 -0.47 -6.80
N SER A 152 3.28 0.19 -6.49
CA SER A 152 3.39 1.65 -6.45
C SER A 152 2.81 2.32 -7.71
N TRP A 153 3.01 1.72 -8.88
CA TRP A 153 2.44 2.19 -10.16
C TRP A 153 0.91 1.96 -10.30
N LEU A 154 0.38 0.88 -9.71
CA LEU A 154 -1.04 0.53 -9.78
C LEU A 154 -1.90 1.38 -8.83
N VAL A 155 -1.33 1.74 -7.68
CA VAL A 155 -2.00 2.52 -6.64
C VAL A 155 -1.91 4.04 -6.91
N GLY A 156 -1.13 4.47 -7.91
CA GLY A 156 -1.15 5.84 -8.44
C GLY A 156 -0.89 6.89 -7.36
N ILE A 157 0.30 6.82 -6.75
CA ILE A 157 0.81 7.82 -5.81
C ILE A 157 1.60 8.89 -6.56
#